data_AF-A0A2N6VIH3-F1
#
_entry.id   AF-A0A2N6VIH3-F1
#
_cell.length_a   1.000
_cell.length_b   1.000
_cell.length_c   1.000
_cell.angle_alpha   90.00
_cell.angle_beta   90.00
_cell.angle_gamma   90.00
#
_symmetry.space_group_name_H-M   'P 1'
#
loop_
_entity.id
_entity.type
_entity.pdbx_description
1 polymer ?
#
loop_
_entity_poly.entity_id
_entity_poly.type
_entity_poly.pdbx_seq_one_letter_code
_entity_poly.pdbx_strand_id
1 'polypeptide(L)'
;ADATNLEALRQLGAEDFSTAVVGIGTSIEASVLTTANLVDIGVEQVWAKAISNSHGKILHRIGAEHVLYPESEAGARVAHLVSSRMLDFIEFDDGHFAVVKMRPPKEVQGFTLGE
;
A
#
# COMPACT_ATOMS: atom_id res chain seq x y z
N ALA A 1 -0.44 22.09 -9.94
CA ALA A 1 1.02 22.17 -9.84
C ALA A 1 1.61 20.84 -10.30
N ASP A 2 2.80 20.84 -10.86
CA ASP A 2 3.53 19.62 -11.22
C ASP A 2 4.45 19.24 -10.06
N ALA A 3 4.21 18.08 -9.43
CA ALA A 3 4.97 17.64 -8.26
C ALA A 3 6.40 17.18 -8.60
N THR A 4 6.71 17.01 -9.89
CA THR A 4 8.08 16.77 -10.35
C THR A 4 8.95 18.04 -10.29
N ASN A 5 8.32 19.21 -10.15
CA ASN A 5 8.99 20.50 -9.99
C ASN A 5 9.09 20.87 -8.51
N LEU A 6 10.32 20.87 -7.98
CA LEU A 6 10.64 21.22 -6.60
C LEU A 6 10.12 22.62 -6.20
N GLU A 7 10.27 23.62 -7.07
CA GLU A 7 9.81 24.99 -6.78
C GLU A 7 8.29 25.07 -6.69
N ALA A 8 7.59 24.26 -7.48
CA ALA A 8 6.13 24.19 -7.40
C ALA A 8 5.66 23.56 -6.06
N LEU A 9 6.42 22.60 -5.51
CA LEU A 9 6.15 22.04 -4.19
C LEU A 9 6.41 23.05 -3.06
N ARG A 10 7.50 23.82 -3.14
CA ARG A 10 7.78 24.91 -2.20
C ARG A 10 6.72 26.00 -2.21
N GLN A 11 6.27 26.41 -3.40
CA GLN A 11 5.20 27.41 -3.54
C GLN A 11 3.87 26.95 -2.94
N LEU A 12 3.65 25.64 -2.87
CA LEU A 12 2.50 25.04 -2.23
C LEU A 12 2.67 24.86 -0.70
N GLY A 13 3.85 25.15 -0.14
CA GLY A 13 4.15 24.89 1.27
C GLY A 13 4.22 23.41 1.59
N ALA A 14 4.65 22.57 0.65
CA ALA A 14 4.70 21.12 0.86
C ALA A 14 5.64 20.72 2.01
N GLU A 15 6.66 21.52 2.30
CA GLU A 15 7.58 21.39 3.44
C GLU A 15 6.92 21.58 4.81
N ASP A 16 5.77 22.25 4.88
CA ASP A 16 5.03 22.46 6.14
C ASP A 16 4.24 21.20 6.58
N PHE A 17 4.17 20.18 5.72
CA PHE A 17 3.47 18.94 6.00
C PHE A 17 4.41 17.87 6.55
N SER A 18 4.00 17.22 7.64
CA SER A 18 4.73 16.09 8.22
C SER A 18 4.63 14.80 7.38
N THR A 19 3.64 14.70 6.49
CA THR A 19 3.33 13.48 5.77
C THR A 19 2.87 13.76 4.35
N ALA A 20 3.41 13.01 3.38
CA ALA A 20 3.02 13.06 1.98
C ALA A 20 2.77 11.67 1.41
N VAL A 21 1.78 11.58 0.50
CA VAL A 21 1.44 10.33 -0.21
C VAL A 21 1.63 10.52 -1.73
N VAL A 22 2.53 9.73 -2.31
CA VAL A 22 2.83 9.71 -3.75
C VAL A 22 2.10 8.55 -4.41
N GLY A 23 0.94 8.84 -5.00
CA GLY A 23 0.07 7.88 -5.68
C GLY A 23 0.33 7.68 -7.19
N ILE A 24 1.51 8.05 -7.69
CA ILE A 24 1.80 8.06 -9.14
C ILE A 24 2.16 6.66 -9.63
N GLY A 25 1.24 6.01 -10.36
CA GLY A 25 1.46 4.68 -10.95
C GLY A 25 1.67 4.67 -12.46
N THR A 26 1.39 5.78 -13.16
CA THR A 26 1.43 5.87 -14.62
C THR A 26 2.83 6.18 -15.16
N SER A 27 3.68 6.82 -14.36
CA SER A 27 5.05 7.15 -14.71
C SER A 27 5.96 6.88 -13.51
N ILE A 28 6.91 5.95 -13.69
CA ILE A 28 7.92 5.64 -12.68
C ILE A 28 8.82 6.86 -12.46
N GLU A 29 9.20 7.57 -13.53
CA GLU A 29 10.04 8.76 -13.45
C GLU A 29 9.38 9.86 -12.62
N ALA A 30 8.10 10.16 -12.88
CA ALA A 30 7.38 11.18 -12.11
C ALA A 30 7.19 10.78 -10.65
N SER A 31 6.92 9.50 -10.37
CA SER A 31 6.84 8.96 -9.01
C SER A 31 8.16 9.13 -8.25
N VAL A 32 9.26 8.72 -8.87
CA VAL A 32 10.62 8.81 -8.31
C VAL A 32 11.02 10.25 -8.05
N LEU A 33 10.84 11.13 -9.04
CA LEU A 33 11.23 12.54 -8.93
C LEU A 33 10.40 13.28 -7.89
N THR A 34 9.08 13.04 -7.84
CA THR A 34 8.20 13.60 -6.81
C THR A 34 8.62 13.14 -5.41
N THR A 35 8.90 11.84 -5.26
CA THR A 35 9.35 11.27 -3.98
C THR A 35 10.67 11.90 -3.54
N ALA A 36 11.64 12.03 -4.43
CA ALA A 36 12.92 12.67 -4.14
C ALA A 36 12.74 14.12 -3.71
N ASN A 37 11.93 14.90 -4.45
CA ASN A 37 11.67 16.29 -4.09
C ASN A 37 11.05 16.44 -2.69
N LEU A 38 10.10 15.57 -2.33
CA LEU A 38 9.45 15.59 -1.01
C LEU A 38 10.44 15.27 0.12
N VAL A 39 11.35 14.32 -0.12
CA VAL A 39 12.45 14.02 0.81
C VAL A 39 13.41 15.21 0.92
N ASP A 40 13.77 15.82 -0.21
CA ASP A 40 14.73 16.95 -0.26
C ASP A 40 14.21 18.21 0.44
N ILE A 41 12.90 18.47 0.41
CA ILE A 41 12.28 19.58 1.17
C ILE A 41 11.99 19.23 2.63
N GLY A 42 12.34 18.03 3.09
CA GLY A 42 12.31 17.66 4.49
C GLY A 42 10.97 17.12 5.00
N VAL A 43 10.08 16.61 4.13
CA VAL A 43 8.88 15.90 4.60
C VAL A 43 9.30 14.65 5.35
N GLU A 44 8.88 14.55 6.62
CA GLU A 44 9.31 13.48 7.53
C GLU A 44 8.81 12.09 7.07
N GLN A 45 7.54 11.98 6.70
CA GLN A 45 6.93 10.71 6.31
C GLN A 45 6.47 10.72 4.85
N VAL A 46 7.16 9.96 3.98
CA VAL A 46 6.77 9.82 2.58
C VAL A 46 6.28 8.40 2.30
N TRP A 47 5.01 8.30 1.90
CA TRP A 47 4.34 7.06 1.50
C TRP A 47 4.25 7.01 -0.03
N ALA A 48 4.92 6.05 -0.67
CA ALA A 48 4.98 5.96 -2.12
C ALA A 48 4.40 4.65 -2.66
N LYS A 49 3.58 4.77 -3.70
CA LYS A 49 3.04 3.61 -4.44
C LYS A 49 4.11 3.05 -5.39
N ALA A 50 4.41 1.77 -5.25
CA ALA A 50 5.20 1.02 -6.22
C ALA A 50 4.32 0.14 -7.11
N ILE A 51 4.68 0.06 -8.40
CA ILE A 51 4.01 -0.79 -9.40
C ILE A 51 4.84 -2.04 -9.74
N SER A 52 6.06 -2.14 -9.22
CA SER A 52 6.96 -3.27 -9.38
C SER A 52 8.01 -3.31 -8.27
N ASN A 53 8.60 -4.47 -8.01
CA ASN A 53 9.66 -4.61 -6.99
C ASN A 53 10.87 -3.72 -7.27
N SER A 54 11.23 -3.53 -8.55
CA SER A 54 12.34 -2.65 -8.93
C SER A 54 12.02 -1.19 -8.62
N HIS A 55 10.80 -0.73 -8.92
CA HIS A 55 10.36 0.62 -8.58
C HIS A 55 10.37 0.83 -7.05
N GLY A 56 9.86 -0.12 -6.28
CA GLY A 56 9.87 0.01 -4.82
C GLY A 56 11.26 0.00 -4.20
N LYS A 57 12.22 -0.78 -4.74
CA LYS A 57 13.63 -0.70 -4.34
C LYS A 57 14.23 0.68 -4.58
N ILE A 58 13.85 1.35 -5.67
CA ILE A 58 14.31 2.71 -5.96
C ILE A 58 13.71 3.69 -4.95
N LEU A 59 12.40 3.63 -4.69
CA LEU A 59 11.72 4.49 -3.73
C LEU A 59 12.31 4.38 -2.31
N HIS A 60 12.59 3.17 -1.84
CA HIS A 60 13.26 2.98 -0.55
C HIS A 60 14.67 3.60 -0.50
N ARG A 61 15.44 3.51 -1.60
CA ARG A 61 16.78 4.12 -1.66
C ARG A 61 16.75 5.63 -1.67
N ILE A 62 15.68 6.22 -2.17
CA ILE A 62 15.46 7.68 -2.19
C ILE A 62 15.12 8.20 -0.80
N GLY A 63 14.49 7.38 0.04
CA GLY A 63 14.06 7.78 1.38
C GLY A 63 12.55 7.75 1.59
N ALA A 64 11.78 7.10 0.72
CA ALA A 64 10.39 6.79 1.04
C ALA A 64 10.34 5.80 2.22
N GLU A 65 9.87 6.28 3.36
CA GLU A 65 9.71 5.50 4.59
C GLU A 65 8.77 4.31 4.36
N HIS A 66 7.69 4.56 3.62
CA HIS A 66 6.68 3.54 3.34
C HIS A 66 6.52 3.35 1.83
N VAL A 67 6.73 2.12 1.37
CA VAL A 67 6.49 1.72 -0.02
C VAL A 67 5.40 0.67 -0.05
N LEU A 68 4.30 0.96 -0.76
CA LEU A 68 3.11 0.12 -0.82
C LEU A 68 2.96 -0.51 -2.21
N TYR A 69 2.34 -1.70 -2.29
CA TYR A 69 2.04 -2.40 -3.54
C TYR A 69 0.54 -2.73 -3.66
N PRO A 70 -0.34 -1.72 -3.79
CA PRO A 70 -1.78 -1.90 -3.60
C PRO A 70 -2.39 -2.97 -4.52
N GLU A 71 -2.00 -3.00 -5.79
CA GLU A 71 -2.53 -3.95 -6.77
C GLU A 71 -2.06 -5.38 -6.51
N SER A 72 -0.80 -5.58 -6.12
CA SER A 72 -0.26 -6.90 -5.81
C SER A 72 -0.93 -7.46 -4.55
N GLU A 73 -1.07 -6.64 -3.51
CA GLU A 73 -1.74 -7.01 -2.26
C GLU A 73 -3.22 -7.29 -2.47
N ALA A 74 -3.93 -6.43 -3.21
CA ALA A 74 -5.31 -6.65 -3.58
C ALA A 74 -5.45 -7.91 -4.45
N GLY A 75 -4.54 -8.13 -5.39
CA GLY A 75 -4.51 -9.31 -6.24
C GLY A 75 -4.31 -10.60 -5.45
N ALA A 76 -3.39 -10.61 -4.48
CA ALA A 76 -3.18 -11.75 -3.58
C ALA A 76 -4.44 -12.05 -2.75
N ARG A 77 -5.08 -11.02 -2.19
CA ARG A 77 -6.37 -11.17 -1.49
C ARG A 77 -7.44 -11.76 -2.41
N VAL A 78 -7.62 -11.20 -3.60
CA VAL A 78 -8.60 -11.69 -4.59
C VAL A 78 -8.31 -13.14 -5.01
N ALA A 79 -7.05 -13.50 -5.27
CA ALA A 79 -6.67 -14.87 -5.62
C ALA A 79 -7.04 -15.86 -4.51
N HIS A 80 -6.89 -15.47 -3.24
CA HIS A 80 -7.32 -16.28 -2.11
C HIS A 80 -8.85 -16.42 -2.05
N LEU A 81 -9.60 -15.34 -2.27
CA LEU A 81 -11.08 -15.35 -2.30
C LEU A 81 -11.66 -16.18 -3.45
N VAL A 82 -10.96 -16.25 -4.58
CA VAL A 82 -11.41 -17.03 -5.75
C VAL A 82 -11.03 -18.50 -5.62
N SER A 83 -9.90 -18.81 -4.97
CA SER A 83 -9.44 -20.20 -4.75
C SER A 83 -10.07 -20.86 -3.51
N SER A 84 -10.47 -20.09 -2.51
CA SER A 84 -11.00 -20.57 -1.24
C SER A 84 -12.47 -20.14 -1.05
N ARG A 85 -13.29 -20.91 -0.33
CA ARG A 85 -14.67 -20.50 0.05
C ARG A 85 -14.71 -19.34 1.09
N MET A 86 -13.59 -18.64 1.25
CA MET A 86 -13.39 -17.58 2.23
C MET A 86 -13.79 -16.24 1.58
N LEU A 87 -14.50 -15.41 2.31
CA LEU A 87 -15.03 -14.11 1.89
C LEU A 87 -14.09 -12.96 2.24
N ASP A 88 -13.30 -13.10 3.31
CA ASP A 88 -12.29 -12.13 3.74
C ASP A 88 -11.34 -12.78 4.74
N PHE A 89 -10.14 -12.26 4.90
CA PHE A 89 -9.24 -12.70 5.96
C PHE A 89 -8.27 -11.60 6.41
N ILE A 90 -7.87 -11.68 7.68
CA ILE A 90 -6.84 -10.82 8.27
C ILE A 90 -5.78 -11.75 8.89
N GLU A 91 -4.57 -11.68 8.37
CA GLU A 91 -3.40 -12.34 8.94
C GLU A 91 -2.77 -11.46 10.02
N PHE A 92 -2.29 -12.09 11.09
CA PHE A 92 -1.53 -11.45 12.16
C PHE A 92 -0.53 -12.44 12.73
N ASP A 93 0.43 -11.94 13.53
CA ASP A 93 1.55 -12.72 14.07
C ASP A 93 2.39 -13.37 12.96
N ASP A 94 2.89 -12.56 12.03
CA ASP A 94 3.78 -12.99 10.92
C ASP A 94 3.23 -14.18 10.08
N GLY A 95 1.90 -14.29 9.98
CA GLY A 95 1.22 -15.34 9.24
C GLY A 95 0.98 -16.63 10.03
N HIS A 96 1.26 -16.65 11.35
CA HIS A 96 0.93 -17.77 12.22
C HIS A 96 -0.56 -17.88 12.51
N PHE A 97 -1.28 -16.76 12.51
CA PHE A 97 -2.71 -16.72 12.76
C PHE A 97 -3.45 -15.95 11.67
N ALA A 98 -4.68 -16.39 11.39
CA ALA A 98 -5.58 -15.70 10.48
C ALA A 98 -7.01 -15.72 11.03
N VAL A 99 -7.68 -14.57 11.02
CA VAL A 99 -9.13 -14.50 11.16
C VAL A 99 -9.73 -14.57 9.78
N VAL A 100 -10.66 -15.52 9.57
CA VAL A 100 -11.31 -15.74 8.28
C VAL A 100 -12.80 -15.44 8.41
N LYS A 101 -13.32 -14.63 7.49
CA LYS A 101 -14.75 -14.51 7.22
C LYS A 101 -15.09 -15.47 6.11
N MET A 102 -16.02 -16.39 6.33
CA MET A 102 -16.46 -17.34 5.29
C MET A 102 -17.95 -17.61 5.36
N ARG A 103 -18.51 -18.22 4.32
CA ARG A 103 -19.86 -18.77 4.40
C ARG A 103 -19.84 -20.03 5.29
N PRO A 104 -20.86 -20.26 6.12
CA PRO A 104 -20.91 -21.45 6.96
C PRO A 104 -20.91 -22.72 6.09
N PRO A 105 -19.99 -23.69 6.37
CA PRO A 105 -20.00 -25.00 5.73
C PRO A 105 -21.37 -25.68 5.85
N LYS A 106 -21.75 -26.52 4.88
CA LYS A 106 -23.08 -27.15 4.89
C LYS A 106 -23.28 -28.05 6.11
N GLU A 107 -22.20 -28.62 6.58
CA GLU A 107 -22.12 -29.58 7.67
C GLU A 107 -22.51 -28.96 9.02
N VAL A 108 -22.32 -27.64 9.19
CA VAL A 108 -22.59 -26.92 10.44
C VAL A 108 -23.83 -26.02 10.35
N GLN A 109 -24.54 -26.04 9.22
CA GLN A 109 -25.76 -25.25 9.06
C GLN A 109 -26.89 -25.83 9.90
N GLY A 110 -27.54 -24.97 10.70
CA GLY A 110 -28.69 -25.36 11.55
C GLY A 110 -28.32 -25.81 12.97
N PHE A 111 -27.02 -25.87 13.29
CA PHE A 111 -26.54 -26.18 14.64
C PHE A 111 -26.19 -24.91 15.42
N THR A 112 -26.25 -25.00 16.75
CA THR A 112 -25.74 -23.94 17.63
C THR A 112 -24.21 -24.05 17.73
N LEU A 113 -23.54 -22.99 18.20
CA LEU A 113 -22.07 -23.02 18.36
C LEU A 113 -21.57 -24.04 19.41
N GLY A 114 -22.46 -24.55 20.26
CA GLY A 114 -22.11 -25.48 21.34
C GLY A 114 -22.28 -26.97 20.98
N GLU A 115 -22.80 -27.26 19.79
CA GLU A 115 -23.05 -28.62 19.26
C GLU A 115 -22.10 -28.92 18.10
#